data_AF-A0A1B6C7C5-F1
#
_entry.id   AF-A0A1B6C7C5-F1
#
_cell.length_a   1.000
_cell.length_b   1.000
_cell.length_c   1.000
_cell.angle_alpha   90.00
_cell.angle_beta   90.00
_cell.angle_gamma   90.00
#
_symmetry.space_group_name_H-M   'P 1'
#
loop_
_entity.id
_entity.type
_entity.pdbx_description
1 polymer ?
#
loop_
_entity_poly.entity_id
_entity_poly.type
_entity_poly.pdbx_seq_one_letter_code
_entity_poly.pdbx_strand_id
1 'polypeptide(L)'
;AVLWAVIWAFIGANSPAEHVYISEHERNKIETSIVHMSRDNSKMKIPWIEIITSVPMWSVLLCHFCENWGFYTVLMLMPTYLSSAFEINIQNNGLLSSIPYIIMWGFNIIMGRLADYILKRELLHLTTARKMWTTIGMWGGALGFLGLTMTSSTTFSIVLLSLIMSLNTAVQYGYFTNHLDLGPNFASVLSGVTNTVSNSASFISPLVAGHILKDEVNLK
;
A
#
# COMPACT_ATOMS: atom_id res chain seq x y z
N ALA A 1 0.73 20.54 -9.16
CA ALA A 1 2.14 20.27 -8.78
C ALA A 1 2.86 21.56 -8.36
N VAL A 2 3.00 22.57 -9.23
CA VAL A 2 3.76 23.81 -8.93
C VAL A 2 3.21 24.57 -7.72
N LEU A 3 1.90 24.77 -7.63
CA LEU A 3 1.27 25.43 -6.45
C LEU A 3 1.58 24.70 -5.14
N TRP A 4 1.51 23.36 -5.14
CA TRP A 4 1.86 22.55 -3.98
C TRP A 4 3.34 22.67 -3.61
N ALA A 5 4.23 22.65 -4.61
CA ALA A 5 5.67 22.82 -4.39
C ALA A 5 6.00 24.20 -3.80
N VAL A 6 5.33 25.26 -4.28
CA VAL A 6 5.48 26.62 -3.73
C VAL A 6 5.01 26.67 -2.27
N ILE A 7 3.83 26.11 -1.97
CA ILE A 7 3.31 26.04 -0.60
C ILE A 7 4.28 25.26 0.30
N TRP A 8 4.79 24.12 -0.16
CA TRP A 8 5.71 23.28 0.60
C TRP A 8 7.08 23.94 0.78
N ALA A 9 7.55 24.75 -0.18
CA ALA A 9 8.80 25.49 -0.05
C ALA A 9 8.75 26.56 1.06
N PHE A 10 7.56 27.13 1.32
CA PHE A 10 7.38 28.13 2.38
C PHE A 10 7.04 27.52 3.75
N ILE A 11 6.40 26.34 3.78
CA ILE A 11 5.90 25.72 5.03
C ILE A 11 6.77 24.55 5.50
N GLY A 12 7.42 23.83 4.58
CA GLY A 12 8.17 22.61 4.89
C GLY A 12 9.46 22.88 5.64
N ALA A 13 9.74 22.06 6.65
CA ALA A 13 11.00 22.04 7.37
C ALA A 13 11.55 20.61 7.43
N ASN A 14 12.88 20.45 7.43
CA ASN A 14 13.51 19.12 7.43
C ASN A 14 13.55 18.50 8.84
N SER A 15 13.43 19.32 9.88
CA SER A 15 13.36 18.85 11.25
C SER A 15 12.34 19.65 12.07
N PRO A 16 11.74 19.06 13.13
CA PRO A 16 10.91 19.80 14.07
C PRO A 16 11.63 21.00 14.70
N ALA A 17 12.96 20.95 14.79
CA ALA A 17 13.79 22.02 15.32
C ALA A 17 13.94 23.22 14.36
N GLU A 18 13.78 23.01 13.06
CA GLU A 18 13.88 24.04 12.00
C GLU A 18 12.52 24.66 11.65
N HIS A 19 11.42 24.11 12.18
CA HIS A 19 10.08 24.55 11.81
C HIS A 19 9.67 25.83 12.55
N VAL A 20 9.40 26.92 11.81
CA VAL A 20 9.12 28.25 12.37
C VAL A 20 7.79 28.30 13.14
N TYR A 21 6.79 27.52 12.73
CA TYR A 21 5.42 27.61 13.27
C TYR A 21 5.09 26.55 14.34
N ILE A 22 6.05 25.76 14.79
CA ILE A 22 5.78 24.68 15.76
C ILE A 22 5.71 25.21 17.20
N SER A 23 4.73 24.74 17.97
CA SER A 23 4.64 25.04 19.40
C SER A 23 5.77 24.35 20.18
N GLU A 24 6.34 25.01 21.19
CA GLU A 24 7.36 24.40 22.06
C GLU A 24 6.87 23.12 22.73
N HIS A 25 5.59 23.05 23.09
CA HIS A 25 5.01 21.84 23.68
C HIS A 25 5.02 20.66 22.70
N GLU A 26 4.62 20.88 21.45
CA GLU A 26 4.61 19.86 20.41
C GLU A 26 6.04 19.46 20.03
N ARG A 27 6.94 20.44 19.89
CA ARG A 27 8.36 20.22 19.63
C ARG A 27 9.00 19.32 20.68
N ASN A 28 8.81 19.63 21.96
CA ASN A 28 9.37 18.82 23.05
C ASN A 28 8.79 17.40 23.05
N LYS A 29 7.51 17.22 22.73
CA LYS A 29 6.86 15.90 22.63
C LYS A 29 7.41 15.07 21.46
N ILE A 30 7.71 15.71 20.33
CA ILE A 30 8.29 15.03 19.16
C ILE A 30 9.77 14.71 19.42
N GLU A 31 10.56 15.67 19.91
CA GLU A 31 11.99 15.44 20.18
C GLU A 31 12.23 14.37 21.25
N THR A 32 11.37 14.29 22.27
CA THR A 32 11.45 13.22 23.30
C THR A 32 11.04 11.84 22.79
N SER A 33 10.15 11.75 21.79
CA SER A 33 9.79 10.48 21.16
C SER A 33 10.80 10.00 20.12
N ILE A 34 11.63 10.91 19.58
CA ILE A 34 12.68 10.64 18.59
C ILE A 34 14.00 10.15 19.24
N VAL A 35 14.13 10.12 20.57
CA VAL A 35 15.39 9.83 21.30
C VAL A 35 16.11 8.53 20.88
N HIS A 36 15.41 7.57 20.28
CA HIS A 36 15.99 6.33 19.75
C HIS A 36 16.58 6.42 18.33
N MET A 37 16.41 7.53 17.61
CA MET A 37 17.06 7.78 16.33
C MET A 37 18.38 8.52 16.54
N SER A 38 19.44 8.00 15.93
CA SER A 38 20.77 8.60 16.06
C SER A 38 20.78 9.96 15.34
N ARG A 39 21.09 11.04 16.07
CA ARG A 39 21.10 12.41 15.50
C ARG A 39 22.08 12.59 14.33
N ASP A 40 23.01 11.67 14.14
CA ASP A 40 24.03 11.71 13.09
C ASP A 40 23.89 10.50 12.13
N ASN A 41 22.79 10.45 11.38
CA ASN A 41 22.59 9.45 10.32
C ASN A 41 23.69 9.51 9.23
N SER A 42 24.38 10.65 9.09
CA SER A 42 25.39 10.88 8.05
C SER A 42 26.66 10.03 8.18
N LYS A 43 26.94 9.52 9.40
CA LYS A 43 28.13 8.71 9.70
C LYS A 43 27.87 7.21 9.80
N MET A 44 26.61 6.78 9.78
CA MET A 44 26.28 5.36 9.88
C MET A 44 26.50 4.67 8.54
N LYS A 45 27.41 3.68 8.51
CA LYS A 45 27.56 2.79 7.36
C LYS A 45 26.33 1.88 7.27
N ILE A 46 25.73 1.82 6.08
CA ILE A 46 24.56 0.97 5.82
C ILE A 46 25.01 -0.51 5.86
N PRO A 47 24.43 -1.35 6.74
CA PRO A 47 24.81 -2.76 6.85
C PRO A 47 24.09 -3.59 5.78
N TRP A 48 24.51 -3.47 4.51
CA TRP A 48 23.87 -4.13 3.37
C TRP A 48 23.71 -5.65 3.53
N ILE A 49 24.74 -6.33 4.05
CA ILE A 49 24.71 -7.79 4.21
C ILE A 49 23.66 -8.18 5.24
N GLU A 50 23.58 -7.48 6.37
CA GLU A 50 22.60 -7.77 7.42
C GLU A 50 21.17 -7.53 6.91
N ILE A 51 20.96 -6.45 6.16
CA ILE A 51 19.67 -6.14 5.54
C ILE A 51 19.24 -7.27 4.60
N ILE A 52 20.12 -7.66 3.67
CA ILE A 52 19.82 -8.68 2.64
C ILE A 52 19.75 -10.08 3.25
N THR A 53 20.41 -10.36 4.37
CA THR A 53 20.35 -11.68 5.03
C THR A 53 19.19 -11.78 6.03
N SER A 54 18.52 -10.68 6.36
CA SER A 54 17.46 -10.67 7.37
C SER A 54 16.13 -11.26 6.87
N VAL A 55 15.60 -12.23 7.62
CA VAL A 55 14.29 -12.86 7.35
C VAL A 55 13.12 -11.86 7.34
N PRO A 56 13.05 -10.87 8.26
CA PRO A 56 11.97 -9.88 8.23
C PRO A 56 11.97 -9.02 6.97
N MET A 57 13.14 -8.67 6.43
CA MET A 57 13.25 -7.89 5.19
C MET A 57 12.68 -8.65 3.99
N TRP A 58 13.05 -9.93 3.83
CA TRP A 58 12.47 -10.77 2.79
C TRP A 58 10.96 -10.95 2.93
N SER A 59 10.48 -11.08 4.16
CA SER A 59 9.04 -11.21 4.44
C SER A 59 8.28 -9.96 3.98
N VAL A 60 8.81 -8.77 4.30
CA VAL A 60 8.22 -7.48 3.88
C VAL A 60 8.31 -7.30 2.37
N LEU A 61 9.45 -7.64 1.75
CA LEU A 61 9.65 -7.57 0.31
C LEU A 61 8.64 -8.45 -0.44
N LEU A 62 8.45 -9.70 -0.01
CA LEU A 62 7.49 -10.61 -0.62
C LEU A 62 6.06 -10.09 -0.47
N CYS A 63 5.68 -9.60 0.72
CA CYS A 63 4.36 -9.01 0.94
C CYS A 63 4.12 -7.80 0.03
N HIS A 64 5.11 -6.91 -0.09
CA HIS A 64 5.01 -5.72 -0.93
C HIS A 64 4.92 -6.09 -2.42
N PHE A 65 5.69 -7.09 -2.87
CA PHE A 65 5.62 -7.62 -4.23
C PHE A 65 4.23 -8.18 -4.55
N CYS A 66 3.67 -9.02 -3.68
CA CYS A 66 2.34 -9.62 -3.88
C CYS A 66 1.22 -8.57 -3.86
N GLU A 67 1.31 -7.58 -2.96
CA GLU A 67 0.36 -6.46 -2.87
C GLU A 67 0.36 -5.64 -4.16
N ASN A 68 1.54 -5.24 -4.64
CA ASN A 68 1.66 -4.48 -5.88
C ASN A 68 1.15 -5.30 -7.07
N TRP A 69 1.50 -6.59 -7.15
CA TRP A 69 0.99 -7.45 -8.22
C TRP A 69 -0.54 -7.46 -8.25
N GLY A 70 -1.20 -7.70 -7.10
CA GLY A 70 -2.66 -7.74 -7.01
C GLY A 70 -3.30 -6.40 -7.34
N PHE A 71 -2.77 -5.31 -6.79
CA PHE A 71 -3.28 -3.96 -7.01
C PHE A 71 -3.20 -3.55 -8.50
N TYR A 72 -2.04 -3.72 -9.13
CA TYR A 72 -1.85 -3.35 -10.54
C TYR A 72 -2.62 -4.27 -11.50
N THR A 73 -2.77 -5.55 -11.17
CA THR A 73 -3.62 -6.47 -11.93
C THR A 73 -5.06 -5.96 -11.98
N VAL A 74 -5.63 -5.61 -10.83
CA VAL A 74 -6.99 -5.05 -10.75
C VAL A 74 -7.05 -3.71 -11.46
N LEU A 75 -6.10 -2.80 -11.22
CA LEU A 75 -6.05 -1.48 -11.83
C LEU A 75 -6.08 -1.56 -13.37
N MET A 76 -5.29 -2.46 -13.97
CA MET A 76 -5.17 -2.58 -15.41
C MET A 76 -6.29 -3.42 -16.04
N LEU A 77 -6.69 -4.52 -15.41
CA LEU A 77 -7.69 -5.43 -15.99
C LEU A 77 -9.12 -5.03 -15.67
N MET A 78 -9.37 -4.24 -14.61
CA MET A 78 -10.73 -3.83 -14.25
C MET A 78 -11.47 -3.14 -15.41
N PRO A 79 -10.89 -2.16 -16.14
CA PRO A 79 -11.58 -1.56 -17.27
C PRO A 79 -11.92 -2.61 -18.34
N THR A 80 -10.93 -3.40 -18.76
CA THR A 80 -11.10 -4.45 -19.78
C THR A 80 -12.13 -5.49 -19.38
N TYR A 81 -12.16 -5.90 -18.11
CA TYR A 81 -13.12 -6.82 -17.53
C TYR A 81 -14.54 -6.23 -17.56
N LEU A 82 -14.71 -4.98 -17.11
CA LEU A 82 -16.02 -4.32 -17.13
C LEU A 82 -16.55 -4.11 -18.56
N SER A 83 -15.68 -3.79 -19.51
CA SER A 83 -16.08 -3.63 -20.92
C SER A 83 -16.36 -4.96 -21.62
N SER A 84 -15.57 -6.01 -21.35
CA SER A 84 -15.69 -7.27 -22.09
C SER A 84 -16.75 -8.20 -21.50
N ALA A 85 -16.88 -8.24 -20.17
CA ALA A 85 -17.83 -9.13 -19.49
C ALA A 85 -19.25 -8.55 -19.42
N PHE A 86 -19.40 -7.22 -19.46
CA PHE A 86 -20.70 -6.56 -19.25
C PHE A 86 -21.09 -5.57 -20.35
N GLU A 87 -20.32 -5.48 -21.44
CA GLU A 87 -20.55 -4.55 -22.57
C GLU A 87 -20.70 -3.08 -22.12
N ILE A 88 -20.18 -2.74 -20.95
CA ILE A 88 -20.26 -1.39 -20.42
C ILE A 88 -19.25 -0.52 -21.17
N ASN A 89 -19.76 0.48 -21.90
CA ASN A 89 -18.91 1.48 -22.51
C ASN A 89 -18.24 2.33 -21.42
N ILE A 90 -16.97 2.02 -21.10
CA ILE A 90 -16.18 2.67 -20.04
C ILE A 90 -16.13 4.19 -20.23
N GLN A 91 -16.13 4.68 -21.47
CA GLN A 91 -16.10 6.11 -21.79
C GLN A 91 -17.36 6.84 -21.30
N ASN A 92 -18.51 6.16 -21.29
CA ASN A 92 -19.78 6.71 -20.80
C ASN A 92 -20.03 6.40 -19.31
N ASN A 93 -19.44 5.31 -18.80
CA ASN A 93 -19.65 4.83 -17.43
C ASN A 93 -18.42 5.01 -16.50
N GLY A 94 -17.67 6.10 -16.69
CA GLY A 94 -16.54 6.46 -15.82
C GLY A 94 -16.91 6.53 -14.32
N LEU A 95 -18.17 6.89 -14.01
CA LEU A 95 -18.70 6.84 -12.65
C LEU A 95 -18.65 5.43 -12.05
N LEU A 96 -19.10 4.40 -12.77
CA LEU A 96 -19.08 3.01 -12.29
C LEU A 96 -17.66 2.50 -12.08
N SER A 97 -16.72 2.89 -12.93
CA SER A 97 -15.30 2.52 -12.79
C SER A 97 -14.62 3.24 -11.61
N SER A 98 -15.15 4.38 -11.18
CA SER A 98 -14.61 5.13 -10.03
C SER A 98 -15.09 4.60 -8.66
N ILE A 99 -16.21 3.87 -8.62
CA ILE A 99 -16.82 3.36 -7.37
C ILE A 99 -15.82 2.54 -6.53
N PRO A 100 -15.09 1.56 -7.09
CA PRO A 100 -14.15 0.76 -6.30
C PRO A 100 -13.06 1.62 -5.65
N TYR A 101 -12.57 2.64 -6.34
CA TYR A 101 -11.54 3.55 -5.83
C TYR A 101 -12.06 4.48 -4.74
N ILE A 102 -13.30 4.97 -4.87
CA ILE A 102 -13.93 5.82 -3.84
C ILE A 102 -14.19 5.00 -2.57
N ILE A 103 -14.70 3.77 -2.72
CA ILE A 103 -14.91 2.86 -1.59
C ILE A 103 -13.57 2.53 -0.93
N MET A 104 -12.55 2.20 -1.72
CA MET A 104 -11.19 1.95 -1.23
C MET A 104 -10.68 3.16 -0.42
N TRP A 105 -10.83 4.38 -0.93
CA TRP A 105 -10.41 5.60 -0.24
C TRP A 105 -11.12 5.79 1.11
N GLY A 106 -12.45 5.63 1.15
CA GLY A 106 -13.21 5.73 2.39
C GLY A 106 -12.84 4.65 3.40
N PHE A 107 -12.66 3.41 2.93
CA PHE A 107 -12.26 2.28 3.76
C PHE A 107 -10.85 2.47 4.34
N ASN A 108 -9.93 3.05 3.55
CA ASN A 108 -8.58 3.37 3.99
C ASN A 108 -8.59 4.30 5.21
N ILE A 109 -9.42 5.36 5.19
CA ILE A 109 -9.55 6.28 6.33
C ILE A 109 -10.03 5.55 7.59
N ILE A 110 -11.05 4.69 7.45
CA ILE A 110 -11.62 3.92 8.56
C ILE A 110 -10.58 2.96 9.12
N MET A 111 -9.89 2.22 8.25
CA MET A 111 -8.87 1.26 8.64
C MET A 111 -7.67 1.91 9.29
N GLY A 112 -7.22 3.08 8.81
CA GLY A 112 -6.17 3.85 9.47
C GLY A 112 -6.54 4.22 10.91
N ARG A 113 -7.78 4.70 11.13
CA ARG A 113 -8.27 5.03 12.48
C ARG A 113 -8.37 3.79 13.37
N LEU A 114 -8.81 2.67 12.81
CA LEU A 114 -8.92 1.41 13.54
C LEU A 114 -7.54 0.84 13.91
N ALA A 115 -6.58 0.88 12.99
CA ALA A 115 -5.20 0.46 13.24
C ALA A 115 -4.55 1.30 14.35
N ASP A 116 -4.70 2.63 14.30
CA ASP A 116 -4.22 3.52 15.35
C ASP A 116 -4.91 3.25 16.70
N TYR A 117 -6.22 2.97 16.68
CA TYR A 117 -6.99 2.69 17.89
C TYR A 117 -6.50 1.41 18.58
N ILE A 118 -6.28 0.34 17.80
CA ILE A 118 -5.77 -0.95 18.31
C ILE A 118 -4.40 -0.78 18.97
N LEU A 119 -3.51 -0.01 18.35
CA LEU A 119 -2.17 0.24 18.86
C LEU A 119 -2.19 1.14 20.11
N LYS A 120 -2.96 2.23 20.11
CA LYS A 120 -3.05 3.18 21.24
C LYS A 120 -3.66 2.57 22.50
N ARG A 121 -4.57 1.61 22.32
CA ARG A 121 -5.23 0.88 23.42
C ARG A 121 -4.43 -0.34 23.86
N GLU A 122 -3.26 -0.60 23.25
CA GLU A 122 -2.41 -1.77 23.50
C GLU A 122 -3.19 -3.10 23.43
N LEU A 123 -4.25 -3.16 22.60
CA LEU A 123 -5.10 -4.35 22.49
C LEU A 123 -4.34 -5.53 21.88
N LEU A 124 -3.35 -5.23 21.04
CA LEU A 124 -2.48 -6.20 20.40
C LEU A 124 -1.04 -5.70 20.42
N HIS A 125 -0.10 -6.64 20.55
CA HIS A 125 1.30 -6.35 20.34
C HIS A 125 1.54 -5.88 18.89
N LEU A 126 2.47 -4.94 18.70
CA LEU A 126 2.76 -4.32 17.40
C LEU A 126 2.95 -5.36 16.28
N THR A 127 3.81 -6.36 16.51
CA THR A 127 4.09 -7.43 15.54
C THR A 127 2.86 -8.29 15.22
N THR A 128 1.99 -8.53 16.20
CA THR A 128 0.74 -9.28 16.01
C THR A 128 -0.26 -8.48 15.20
N ALA A 129 -0.42 -7.19 15.49
CA ALA A 129 -1.28 -6.29 14.73
C ALA A 129 -0.83 -6.20 13.25
N ARG A 130 0.48 -6.05 13.01
CA ARG A 130 1.05 -6.02 11.65
C ARG A 130 0.76 -7.31 10.88
N LYS A 131 1.00 -8.48 11.50
CA LYS A 131 0.70 -9.79 10.89
C LYS A 131 -0.78 -9.96 10.60
N MET A 132 -1.65 -9.55 11.53
CA MET A 132 -3.11 -9.62 11.37
C MET A 132 -3.57 -8.83 10.14
N TRP A 133 -3.15 -7.56 10.01
CA TRP A 133 -3.53 -6.71 8.87
C TRP A 133 -3.05 -7.26 7.53
N THR A 134 -1.79 -7.70 7.45
CA THR A 134 -1.25 -8.34 6.25
C THR A 134 -2.00 -9.62 5.90
N THR A 135 -2.34 -10.44 6.88
CA THR A 135 -3.06 -11.71 6.66
C THR A 135 -4.49 -11.46 6.16
N ILE A 136 -5.21 -10.53 6.79
CA ILE A 136 -6.58 -10.15 6.39
C ILE A 136 -6.59 -9.62 4.96
N GLY A 137 -5.66 -8.73 4.61
CA GLY A 137 -5.60 -8.16 3.27
C GLY A 137 -5.24 -9.18 2.19
N MET A 138 -4.24 -10.03 2.44
CA MET A 138 -3.78 -11.05 1.49
C MET A 138 -4.82 -12.15 1.27
N TRP A 139 -5.29 -12.80 2.35
CA TRP A 139 -6.27 -13.88 2.24
C TRP A 139 -7.64 -13.36 1.84
N GLY A 140 -8.04 -12.18 2.35
CA GLY A 140 -9.28 -11.54 1.96
C GLY A 140 -9.30 -11.16 0.47
N GLY A 141 -8.17 -10.65 -0.06
CA GLY A 141 -8.00 -10.41 -1.48
C GLY A 141 -8.08 -11.70 -2.30
N ALA A 142 -7.39 -12.76 -1.89
CA ALA A 142 -7.41 -14.06 -2.57
C ALA A 142 -8.82 -14.68 -2.63
N LEU A 143 -9.55 -14.67 -1.50
CA LEU A 143 -10.94 -15.12 -1.45
C LEU A 143 -11.86 -14.25 -2.32
N GLY A 144 -11.62 -12.94 -2.37
CA GLY A 144 -12.34 -12.03 -3.24
C GLY A 144 -12.15 -12.36 -4.72
N PHE A 145 -10.91 -12.65 -5.16
CA PHE A 145 -10.64 -13.08 -6.53
C PHE A 145 -11.32 -14.41 -6.89
N LEU A 146 -11.31 -15.39 -5.98
CA LEU A 146 -12.05 -16.64 -6.17
C LEU A 146 -13.55 -16.39 -6.30
N GLY A 147 -14.12 -15.51 -5.48
CA GLY A 147 -15.52 -15.09 -5.59
C GLY A 147 -15.85 -14.43 -6.92
N LEU A 148 -14.91 -13.67 -7.50
CA LEU A 148 -15.06 -13.04 -8.81
C LEU A 148 -15.20 -14.08 -9.93
N THR A 149 -14.49 -15.21 -9.85
CA THR A 149 -14.60 -16.30 -10.86
C THR A 149 -15.93 -17.04 -10.82
N MET A 150 -16.65 -16.99 -9.70
CA MET A 150 -17.93 -17.70 -9.52
C MET A 150 -19.14 -16.83 -9.85
N THR A 151 -18.93 -15.55 -10.15
CA THR A 151 -20.00 -14.56 -10.27
C THR A 151 -20.17 -14.10 -11.72
N SER A 152 -21.40 -14.16 -12.24
CA SER A 152 -21.75 -13.64 -13.57
C SER A 152 -22.52 -12.32 -13.53
N SER A 153 -22.80 -11.77 -12.34
CA SER A 153 -23.57 -10.53 -12.18
C SER A 153 -22.67 -9.31 -12.06
N THR A 154 -22.95 -8.29 -12.87
CA THR A 154 -22.22 -7.00 -12.91
C THR A 154 -22.12 -6.33 -11.54
N THR A 155 -23.25 -6.21 -10.85
CA THR A 155 -23.32 -5.52 -9.55
C THR A 155 -22.47 -6.24 -8.50
N PHE A 156 -22.55 -7.56 -8.46
CA PHE A 156 -21.75 -8.36 -7.52
C PHE A 156 -20.26 -8.29 -7.84
N SER A 157 -19.87 -8.30 -9.12
CA SER A 157 -18.47 -8.14 -9.51
C SER A 157 -17.90 -6.78 -9.10
N ILE A 158 -18.66 -5.69 -9.26
CA ILE A 158 -18.22 -4.35 -8.83
C ILE A 158 -18.06 -4.29 -7.30
N VAL A 159 -18.99 -4.88 -6.55
CA VAL A 159 -18.91 -4.94 -5.08
C VAL A 159 -17.70 -5.76 -4.64
N LEU A 160 -17.47 -6.93 -5.25
CA LEU A 160 -16.32 -7.79 -4.97
C LEU A 160 -15.00 -7.10 -5.31
N LEU A 161 -14.90 -6.44 -6.47
CA LEU A 161 -13.72 -5.66 -6.86
C LEU A 161 -13.45 -4.52 -5.86
N SER A 162 -14.50 -3.83 -5.41
CA SER A 162 -14.39 -2.79 -4.37
C SER A 162 -13.87 -3.36 -3.06
N LEU A 163 -14.36 -4.55 -2.66
CA LEU A 163 -13.90 -5.25 -1.46
C LEU A 163 -12.43 -5.67 -1.59
N ILE A 164 -12.02 -6.25 -2.73
CA ILE A 164 -10.63 -6.67 -2.99
C ILE A 164 -9.68 -5.48 -2.87
N MET A 165 -10.02 -4.35 -3.51
CA MET A 165 -9.21 -3.13 -3.44
C MET A 165 -9.15 -2.56 -2.02
N SER A 166 -10.27 -2.55 -1.32
CA SER A 166 -10.34 -2.08 0.08
C SER A 166 -9.51 -2.95 1.02
N LEU A 167 -9.56 -4.28 0.87
CA LEU A 167 -8.75 -5.22 1.66
C LEU A 167 -7.26 -5.11 1.34
N ASN A 168 -6.90 -4.78 0.09
CA ASN A 168 -5.51 -4.51 -0.28
C ASN A 168 -4.91 -3.36 0.55
N THR A 169 -5.68 -2.28 0.81
CA THR A 169 -5.20 -1.16 1.64
C THR A 169 -4.84 -1.59 3.07
N ALA A 170 -5.48 -2.64 3.60
CA ALA A 170 -5.15 -3.18 4.93
C ALA A 170 -3.69 -3.68 5.00
N VAL A 171 -3.17 -4.20 3.89
CA VAL A 171 -1.78 -4.70 3.80
C VAL A 171 -0.79 -3.57 4.04
N GLN A 172 -1.06 -2.36 3.55
CA GLN A 172 -0.17 -1.19 3.72
C GLN A 172 0.05 -0.86 5.21
N TYR A 173 -0.98 -0.99 6.04
CA TYR A 173 -0.85 -0.83 7.49
C TYR A 173 -0.04 -1.94 8.18
N GLY A 174 0.14 -3.08 7.51
CA GLY A 174 0.92 -4.22 7.99
C GLY A 174 2.39 -4.19 7.62
N TYR A 175 2.78 -3.67 6.45
CA TYR A 175 4.18 -3.69 5.99
C TYR A 175 4.84 -2.31 5.86
N PHE A 176 4.08 -1.24 5.55
CA PHE A 176 4.68 0.05 5.17
C PHE A 176 5.49 0.65 6.33
N THR A 177 4.93 0.53 7.52
CA THR A 177 5.50 0.94 8.81
C THR A 177 6.58 -0.02 9.34
N ASN A 178 6.66 -1.27 8.84
CA ASN A 178 7.69 -2.21 9.30
C ASN A 178 9.11 -1.73 8.96
N HIS A 179 9.29 -0.88 7.94
CA HIS A 179 10.60 -0.30 7.64
C HIS A 179 11.10 0.61 8.77
N LEU A 180 10.20 1.34 9.42
CA LEU A 180 10.50 2.17 10.60
C LEU A 180 10.77 1.28 11.82
N ASP A 181 9.99 0.20 11.97
CA ASP A 181 10.11 -0.74 13.09
C ASP A 181 11.41 -1.58 13.00
N LEU A 182 11.88 -1.92 11.79
CA LEU A 182 13.09 -2.71 11.55
C LEU A 182 14.39 -1.92 11.70
N GLY A 183 14.37 -0.65 11.30
CA GLY A 183 15.57 0.16 11.28
C GLY A 183 15.22 1.63 11.10
N PRO A 184 14.93 2.37 12.18
CA PRO A 184 14.42 3.74 12.07
C PRO A 184 15.43 4.68 11.37
N ASN A 185 16.74 4.47 11.58
CA ASN A 185 17.80 5.23 10.90
C ASN A 185 17.96 4.88 9.41
N PHE A 186 17.54 3.69 8.98
CA PHE A 186 17.67 3.18 7.61
C PHE A 186 16.34 2.98 6.90
N ALA A 187 15.22 3.44 7.48
CA ALA A 187 13.88 3.16 7.01
C ALA A 187 13.65 3.64 5.56
N SER A 188 14.26 4.77 5.18
CA SER A 188 14.22 5.30 3.81
C SER A 188 14.94 4.39 2.81
N VAL A 189 16.11 3.87 3.18
CA VAL A 189 16.88 2.92 2.35
C VAL A 189 16.12 1.61 2.22
N LEU A 190 15.62 1.07 3.34
CA LEU A 190 14.82 -0.16 3.36
C LEU A 190 13.56 -0.03 2.49
N SER A 191 12.83 1.07 2.64
CA SER A 191 11.65 1.38 1.83
C SER A 191 12.00 1.54 0.34
N GLY A 192 13.11 2.20 0.02
CA GLY A 192 13.58 2.33 -1.36
C GLY A 192 13.90 0.98 -2.02
N VAL A 193 14.59 0.08 -1.31
CA VAL A 193 14.90 -1.27 -1.79
C VAL A 193 13.63 -2.08 -2.03
N THR A 194 12.71 -2.12 -1.07
CA THR A 194 11.46 -2.90 -1.22
C THR A 194 10.56 -2.33 -2.32
N ASN A 195 10.50 -1.00 -2.47
CA ASN A 195 9.73 -0.31 -3.51
C ASN A 195 10.30 -0.56 -4.92
N THR A 196 11.63 -0.58 -5.06
CA THR A 196 12.28 -0.92 -6.34
C THR A 196 11.92 -2.34 -6.78
N VAL A 197 11.98 -3.30 -5.85
CA VAL A 197 11.63 -4.69 -6.15
C VAL A 197 10.12 -4.85 -6.38
N SER A 198 9.25 -4.18 -5.62
CA SER A 198 7.80 -4.31 -5.82
C SER A 198 7.33 -3.69 -7.14
N ASN A 199 7.94 -2.60 -7.61
CA ASN A 199 7.60 -2.02 -8.92
C ASN A 199 7.92 -2.95 -10.10
N SER A 200 8.88 -3.87 -9.94
CA SER A 200 9.10 -4.89 -10.97
C SER A 200 7.86 -5.78 -11.14
N ALA A 201 7.12 -6.07 -10.06
CA ALA A 201 5.85 -6.78 -10.10
C ALA A 201 4.81 -6.04 -10.95
N SER A 202 4.75 -4.72 -10.80
CA SER A 202 3.83 -3.83 -11.51
C SER A 202 4.08 -3.79 -13.01
N PHE A 203 5.32 -4.03 -13.45
CA PHE A 203 5.67 -4.17 -14.86
C PHE A 203 5.32 -5.56 -15.40
N ILE A 204 5.58 -6.62 -14.61
CA ILE A 204 5.39 -8.01 -15.03
C ILE A 204 3.91 -8.40 -15.06
N SER A 205 3.10 -7.97 -14.09
CA SER A 205 1.68 -8.31 -13.96
C SER A 205 0.88 -8.04 -15.25
N PRO A 206 0.93 -6.82 -15.84
CA PRO A 206 0.36 -6.50 -17.15
C PRO A 206 0.77 -7.43 -18.29
N LEU A 207 2.06 -7.77 -18.37
CA LEU A 207 2.62 -8.57 -19.46
C LEU A 207 2.11 -10.00 -19.39
N VAL A 208 2.06 -10.57 -18.18
CA VAL A 208 1.53 -11.91 -17.94
C VAL A 208 0.04 -11.94 -18.26
N ALA A 209 -0.72 -10.97 -17.76
CA ALA A 209 -2.15 -10.87 -18.05
C ALA A 209 -2.44 -10.73 -19.55
N GLY A 210 -1.67 -9.90 -20.26
CA GLY A 210 -1.78 -9.73 -21.70
C GLY A 210 -1.42 -10.99 -22.49
N HIS A 211 -0.49 -11.82 -22.00
CA HIS A 211 -0.17 -13.10 -22.63
C HIS A 211 -1.29 -14.13 -22.43
N ILE A 212 -1.85 -14.21 -21.22
CA ILE A 212 -2.97 -15.12 -20.90
C ILE A 212 -4.24 -14.76 -21.69
N LEU A 213 -4.55 -13.46 -21.80
CA LEU A 213 -5.76 -13.00 -22.49
C LEU A 213 -5.65 -13.05 -24.03
N LYS A 214 -4.43 -13.15 -24.60
CA LYS A 214 -4.25 -13.32 -26.05
C LYS A 214 -4.86 -14.63 -26.57
N ASP A 215 -5.00 -15.65 -25.73
CA ASP A 215 -5.63 -16.90 -26.11
C ASP A 215 -7.16 -16.79 -26.29
N GLU A 216 -7.84 -15.80 -25.70
CA GLU A 216 -9.28 -15.58 -25.92
C GLU A 216 -9.58 -15.02 -27.32
N VAL A 217 -8.66 -14.29 -27.95
CA VAL A 217 -8.86 -13.74 -29.31
C VAL A 217 -8.81 -14.83 -30.37
N ASN A 218 -8.20 -15.98 -30.08
CA ASN A 218 -8.15 -17.14 -30.98
C ASN A 218 -9.28 -18.17 -30.73
N LEU A 219 -10.16 -17.91 -29.77
CA LEU A 219 -11.28 -18.80 -29.39
C LEU A 219 -12.67 -18.24 -29.78
N LYS A 220 -12.73 -17.15 -30.53
CA LYS A 220 -13.95 -16.67 -31.21
C LYS A 220 -13.93 -16.99 -32.69
#